data_AF-A0A9Q4IVK4-F1
#
_entry.id   AF-A0A9Q4IVK4-F1
#
_cell.length_a   1.000
_cell.length_b   1.000
_cell.length_c   1.000
_cell.angle_alpha   90.00
_cell.angle_beta   90.00
_cell.angle_gamma   90.00
#
_symmetry.space_group_name_H-M   'P 1'
#
loop_
_entity.id
_entity.type
_entity.pdbx_description
1 polymer ?
#
loop_
_entity_poly.entity_id
_entity_poly.type
_entity_poly.pdbx_seq_one_letter_code
_entity_poly.pdbx_strand_id
1 'polypeptide(L)'
;MPFEEPRGKDVELSLGYGEQVHPTTGEKFFHHGIDFKARYYILSAVASGIVSGVGNDPVHGICQTVRYGGYEVTYGLLSNVFAQFGQRVKAGQTVALSGERLHIEVKFKGEELNPIEFLTMLYGNIKALQETDGNGPAGFYDAETGVKNDYEKDQREIEELMLRFLPLYMEDLQRGAYTVPAHTEQSLRHIFTMGAMKEYFYEQMPSIANPLGLGRKAMPLACKVQNLLIADFLNYLALRHEVYLSTMGGEVKKNFMTKL
;
A
#
# COMPACT_ATOMS: atom_id res chain seq x y z
N MET A 1 6.19 8.70 -10.23
CA MET A 1 5.79 9.09 -11.60
C MET A 1 6.24 8.02 -12.58
N PRO A 2 5.51 7.79 -13.69
CA PRO A 2 5.94 6.84 -14.74
C PRO A 2 7.09 7.37 -15.60
N PHE A 3 7.46 8.65 -15.50
CA PHE A 3 8.59 9.28 -16.19
C PHE A 3 9.29 10.26 -15.25
N GLU A 4 10.49 10.69 -15.62
CA GLU A 4 11.27 11.71 -14.93
C GLU A 4 11.29 13.00 -15.74
N GLU A 5 11.07 14.14 -15.08
CA GLU A 5 11.24 15.46 -15.68
C GLU A 5 12.71 15.90 -15.52
N PRO A 6 13.32 16.61 -16.50
CA PRO A 6 14.64 17.19 -16.34
C PRO A 6 14.73 18.09 -15.11
N ARG A 7 15.90 18.07 -14.45
CA ARG A 7 16.13 18.84 -13.22
C ARG A 7 15.77 20.32 -13.41
N GLY A 8 14.92 20.83 -12.51
CA GLY A 8 14.49 22.23 -12.50
C GLY A 8 13.24 22.53 -13.33
N LYS A 9 12.57 21.50 -13.86
CA LYS A 9 11.24 21.62 -14.48
C LYS A 9 10.20 20.87 -13.67
N ASP A 10 9.01 21.44 -13.61
CA ASP A 10 7.84 20.82 -13.01
C ASP A 10 7.12 19.95 -14.05
N VAL A 11 6.40 18.94 -13.57
CA VAL A 11 5.55 18.11 -14.43
C VAL A 11 4.35 18.94 -14.89
N GLU A 12 4.21 19.12 -16.20
CA GLU A 12 3.09 19.86 -16.78
C GLU A 12 1.96 18.93 -17.26
N LEU A 13 0.80 19.08 -16.62
CA LEU A 13 -0.47 18.51 -17.08
C LEU A 13 -1.04 19.35 -18.23
N SER A 14 -1.24 18.76 -19.41
CA SER A 14 -1.86 19.45 -20.55
C SER A 14 -3.39 19.34 -20.56
N LEU A 15 -3.95 18.23 -20.08
CA LEU A 15 -5.40 18.03 -19.99
C LEU A 15 -5.74 17.13 -18.80
N GLY A 16 -6.70 17.58 -17.98
CA GLY A 16 -7.13 16.87 -16.78
C GLY A 16 -8.25 15.87 -17.03
N TYR A 17 -8.49 15.01 -16.04
CA TYR A 17 -9.61 14.07 -16.02
C TYR A 17 -10.94 14.78 -15.77
N GLY A 18 -12.03 14.27 -16.34
CA GLY A 18 -13.39 14.76 -16.11
C GLY A 18 -13.94 15.65 -17.24
N GLU A 19 -14.94 16.46 -16.93
CA GLU A 19 -15.60 17.34 -17.91
C GLU A 19 -14.65 18.46 -18.38
N GLN A 20 -14.41 18.53 -19.69
CA GLN A 20 -13.53 19.47 -20.37
C GLN A 20 -14.30 20.27 -21.41
N VAL A 21 -13.76 21.42 -21.82
CA VAL A 21 -14.32 22.27 -22.87
C VAL A 21 -13.33 22.33 -24.04
N HIS A 22 -13.79 21.97 -25.24
CA HIS A 22 -12.96 22.00 -26.42
C HIS A 22 -12.59 23.46 -26.78
N PRO A 23 -11.29 23.80 -26.91
CA PRO A 23 -10.84 25.18 -26.98
C PRO A 23 -11.29 25.91 -28.25
N THR A 24 -11.54 25.18 -29.34
CA THR A 24 -11.93 25.76 -30.63
C THR A 24 -13.44 25.78 -30.84
N THR A 25 -14.15 24.75 -30.36
CA THR A 25 -15.60 24.59 -30.63
C THR A 25 -16.47 24.99 -29.45
N GLY A 26 -15.91 25.07 -28.24
CA GLY A 26 -16.66 25.34 -27.01
C GLY A 26 -17.53 24.17 -26.54
N GLU A 27 -17.50 23.04 -27.26
CA GLU A 27 -18.27 21.85 -26.90
C GLU A 27 -17.69 21.17 -25.67
N LYS A 28 -18.59 20.65 -24.83
CA LYS A 28 -18.20 19.89 -23.65
C LYS A 28 -17.96 18.43 -24.00
N PHE A 29 -16.90 17.85 -23.45
CA PHE A 29 -16.62 16.42 -23.54
C PHE A 29 -16.08 15.91 -22.22
N PHE A 30 -16.12 14.60 -22.01
CA PHE A 30 -15.52 13.97 -20.83
C PHE A 30 -14.17 13.36 -21.21
N HIS A 31 -13.12 13.71 -20.47
CA HIS A 31 -11.79 13.15 -20.65
C HIS A 31 -11.56 12.03 -19.63
N HIS A 32 -11.44 10.80 -20.15
CA HIS A 32 -11.36 9.55 -19.37
C HIS A 32 -9.97 9.26 -18.77
N GLY A 33 -9.04 10.20 -18.91
CA GLY A 33 -7.68 10.07 -18.42
C GLY A 33 -7.04 11.41 -18.13
N ILE A 34 -5.71 11.43 -18.12
CA ILE A 34 -4.91 12.65 -18.04
C ILE A 34 -3.85 12.68 -19.10
N ASP A 35 -3.53 13.88 -19.57
CA ASP A 35 -2.47 14.10 -20.54
C ASP A 35 -1.32 14.91 -19.96
N PHE A 36 -0.09 14.43 -20.19
CA PHE A 36 1.13 15.15 -19.85
C PHE A 36 1.84 15.64 -21.10
N LYS A 37 2.50 16.80 -20.97
CA LYS A 37 3.48 17.28 -21.96
C LYS A 37 4.80 16.52 -21.86
N ALA A 38 4.76 15.22 -22.14
CA ALA A 38 5.90 14.32 -22.06
C ALA A 38 6.25 13.83 -23.48
N ARG A 39 6.96 14.66 -24.25
CA ARG A 39 7.31 14.35 -25.65
C ARG A 39 8.54 13.45 -25.71
N TYR A 40 8.37 12.21 -26.18
CA TYR A 40 9.44 11.19 -26.29
C TYR A 40 10.15 10.88 -24.97
N TYR A 41 9.39 10.78 -23.88
CA TYR A 41 9.91 10.41 -22.57
C TYR A 41 9.91 8.90 -22.40
N ILE A 42 10.96 8.40 -21.75
CA ILE A 42 11.04 7.00 -21.34
C ILE A 42 10.04 6.77 -20.21
N LEU A 43 9.18 5.76 -20.40
CA LEU A 43 8.16 5.39 -19.44
C LEU A 43 8.56 4.13 -18.69
N SER A 44 8.41 4.16 -17.38
CA SER A 44 8.71 3.09 -16.45
C SER A 44 7.46 2.61 -15.74
N ALA A 45 7.42 1.32 -15.43
CA ALA A 45 6.35 0.72 -14.65
C ALA A 45 6.31 1.35 -13.26
N VAL A 46 5.13 1.83 -12.87
CA VAL A 46 4.93 2.54 -11.58
C VAL A 46 4.93 1.60 -10.38
N ALA A 47 4.71 0.30 -10.61
CA ALA A 47 4.79 -0.76 -9.63
C ALA A 47 5.22 -2.08 -10.30
N SER A 48 5.40 -3.15 -9.53
CA SER A 48 5.62 -4.48 -10.11
C SER A 48 4.27 -5.08 -10.55
N GLY A 49 4.22 -5.66 -11.74
CA GLY A 49 2.98 -6.10 -12.36
C GLY A 49 3.15 -7.00 -13.58
N ILE A 50 2.10 -7.10 -14.39
CA ILE A 50 2.07 -7.84 -15.66
C ILE A 50 1.46 -6.97 -16.75
N VAL A 51 2.05 -6.97 -17.94
CA VAL A 51 1.46 -6.33 -19.12
C VAL A 51 0.20 -7.09 -19.51
N SER A 52 -0.96 -6.47 -19.35
CA SER A 52 -2.27 -7.06 -19.62
C SER A 52 -2.87 -6.64 -20.96
N GLY A 53 -2.24 -5.69 -21.67
CA GLY A 53 -2.69 -5.26 -22.98
C GLY A 53 -1.59 -4.52 -23.76
N VAL A 54 -1.56 -4.73 -25.06
CA VAL A 54 -0.79 -3.93 -26.04
C VAL A 54 -1.69 -3.79 -27.25
N GLY A 55 -1.91 -2.56 -27.71
CA GLY A 55 -2.89 -2.29 -28.77
C GLY A 55 -2.55 -1.04 -29.58
N ASN A 56 -3.31 -0.84 -30.65
CA ASN A 56 -3.34 0.40 -31.41
C ASN A 56 -4.78 0.68 -31.83
N ASP A 57 -5.36 1.77 -31.33
CA ASP A 57 -6.74 2.15 -31.62
C ASP A 57 -6.88 3.66 -31.89
N PRO A 58 -7.98 4.12 -32.52
CA PRO A 58 -8.14 5.53 -32.89
C PRO A 58 -8.18 6.50 -31.71
N VAL A 59 -8.52 6.05 -30.50
CA VAL A 59 -8.66 6.88 -29.31
C VAL A 59 -7.30 7.02 -28.62
N HIS A 60 -6.61 5.91 -28.40
CA HIS A 60 -5.37 5.87 -27.63
C HIS A 60 -4.10 5.83 -28.50
N GLY A 61 -4.20 5.68 -29.81
CA GLY A 61 -3.05 5.35 -30.66
C GLY A 61 -2.38 4.05 -30.18
N ILE A 62 -1.06 3.96 -30.29
CA ILE A 62 -0.31 2.85 -29.68
C ILE A 62 -0.46 2.96 -28.16
N CYS A 63 -0.92 1.88 -27.53
CA CYS A 63 -1.18 1.83 -26.11
C CYS A 63 -0.65 0.54 -25.47
N GLN A 64 -0.34 0.63 -24.17
CA GLN A 64 0.06 -0.50 -23.36
C GLN A 64 -0.63 -0.41 -22.00
N THR A 65 -1.27 -1.49 -21.58
CA THR A 65 -1.91 -1.62 -20.28
C THR A 65 -1.08 -2.53 -19.39
N VAL A 66 -0.76 -2.04 -18.19
CA VAL A 66 -0.05 -2.81 -17.16
C VAL A 66 -0.96 -2.97 -15.96
N ARG A 67 -1.13 -4.22 -15.53
CA ARG A 67 -1.91 -4.59 -14.35
C ARG A 67 -1.01 -4.71 -13.13
N TYR A 68 -1.34 -3.93 -12.10
CA TYR A 68 -0.70 -3.89 -10.79
C TYR A 68 -1.70 -4.37 -9.73
N GLY A 69 -1.84 -5.69 -9.60
CA GLY A 69 -2.88 -6.28 -8.75
C GLY A 69 -4.29 -5.95 -9.26
N GLY A 70 -5.07 -5.22 -8.47
CA GLY A 70 -6.42 -4.77 -8.86
C GLY A 70 -6.47 -3.54 -9.75
N TYR A 71 -5.33 -2.85 -9.95
CA TYR A 71 -5.23 -1.68 -10.81
C TYR A 71 -4.80 -2.04 -12.22
N GLU A 72 -5.36 -1.37 -13.22
CA GLU A 72 -4.91 -1.40 -14.60
C GLU A 72 -4.58 0.02 -15.02
N VAL A 73 -3.35 0.24 -15.47
CA VAL A 73 -2.88 1.55 -15.95
C VAL A 73 -2.61 1.42 -17.43
N THR A 74 -3.33 2.20 -18.23
CA THR A 74 -3.14 2.27 -19.69
C THR A 74 -2.29 3.50 -20.00
N TYR A 75 -1.16 3.27 -20.64
CA TYR A 75 -0.32 4.31 -21.23
C TYR A 75 -0.69 4.40 -22.72
N GLY A 76 -1.25 5.54 -23.12
CA GLY A 76 -1.66 5.82 -24.50
C GLY A 76 -0.77 6.85 -25.18
N LEU A 77 -0.97 6.99 -26.48
CA LEU A 77 -0.25 7.89 -27.40
C LEU A 77 1.26 7.61 -27.41
N LEU A 78 1.61 6.33 -27.36
CA LEU A 78 3.00 5.88 -27.34
C LEU A 78 3.62 5.98 -28.73
N SER A 79 4.93 6.22 -28.77
CA SER A 79 5.72 6.04 -29.99
C SER A 79 6.28 4.63 -30.10
N ASN A 80 6.53 3.98 -28.96
CA ASN A 80 7.04 2.62 -28.93
C ASN A 80 6.68 1.89 -27.62
N VAL A 81 6.62 0.56 -27.69
CA VAL A 81 6.39 -0.35 -26.55
C VAL A 81 7.56 -1.31 -26.42
N PHE A 82 8.10 -1.46 -25.22
CA PHE A 82 9.25 -2.32 -24.95
C PHE A 82 8.89 -3.61 -24.20
N ALA A 83 7.74 -3.60 -23.50
CA ALA A 83 7.23 -4.77 -22.80
C ALA A 83 6.06 -5.42 -23.56
N GLN A 84 6.13 -6.74 -23.73
CA GLN A 84 5.16 -7.53 -24.50
C GLN A 84 3.99 -7.99 -23.62
N PHE A 85 2.86 -8.31 -24.24
CA PHE A 85 1.71 -8.89 -23.53
C PHE A 85 2.12 -10.13 -22.70
N GLY A 86 1.63 -10.22 -21.46
CA GLY A 86 1.96 -11.29 -20.52
C GLY A 86 3.32 -11.16 -19.83
N GLN A 87 4.15 -10.18 -20.21
CA GLN A 87 5.45 -9.95 -19.58
C GLN A 87 5.27 -9.40 -18.16
N ARG A 88 5.99 -9.99 -17.20
CA ARG A 88 6.11 -9.43 -15.85
C ARG A 88 7.10 -8.26 -15.87
N VAL A 89 6.72 -7.17 -15.22
CA VAL A 89 7.54 -5.95 -15.10
C VAL A 89 7.78 -5.63 -13.63
N LYS A 90 8.96 -5.10 -13.31
CA LYS A 90 9.29 -4.61 -11.97
C LYS A 90 9.05 -3.10 -11.87
N ALA A 91 8.77 -2.60 -10.68
CA ALA A 91 8.73 -1.15 -10.43
C ALA A 91 10.03 -0.49 -10.93
N GLY A 92 9.89 0.63 -11.67
CA GLY A 92 11.01 1.36 -12.28
C GLY A 92 11.55 0.74 -13.57
N GLN A 93 11.10 -0.45 -13.98
CA GLN A 93 11.50 -1.04 -15.26
C GLN A 93 10.91 -0.24 -16.43
N THR A 94 11.73 0.08 -17.42
CA THR A 94 11.29 0.70 -18.67
C THR A 94 10.31 -0.21 -19.42
N VAL A 95 9.17 0.35 -19.82
CA VAL A 95 8.08 -0.39 -20.49
C VAL A 95 7.64 0.19 -21.83
N ALA A 96 7.82 1.50 -22.04
CA ALA A 96 7.40 2.20 -23.26
C ALA A 96 8.12 3.53 -23.48
N LEU A 97 7.87 4.15 -24.63
CA LEU A 97 8.29 5.51 -24.99
C LEU A 97 7.04 6.30 -25.37
N SER A 98 6.83 7.47 -24.75
CA SER A 98 5.70 8.34 -25.12
C SER A 98 5.88 8.92 -26.53
N GLY A 99 4.78 9.32 -27.16
CA GLY A 99 4.79 10.05 -28.42
C GLY A 99 4.95 11.55 -28.20
N GLU A 100 4.12 12.34 -28.88
CA GLU A 100 4.09 13.81 -28.73
C GLU A 100 3.58 14.27 -27.36
N ARG A 101 2.71 13.46 -26.74
CA ARG A 101 2.21 13.60 -25.37
C ARG A 101 2.03 12.21 -24.76
N LEU A 102 1.82 12.15 -23.46
CA LEU A 102 1.48 10.92 -22.76
C LEU A 102 0.04 10.99 -22.27
N HIS A 103 -0.79 10.05 -22.70
CA HIS A 103 -2.12 9.84 -22.13
C HIS A 103 -2.07 8.72 -21.09
N ILE A 104 -2.74 8.90 -19.95
CA ILE A 104 -2.84 7.88 -18.89
C ILE A 104 -4.29 7.70 -18.49
N GLU A 105 -4.75 6.45 -18.48
CA GLU A 105 -6.00 6.04 -17.86
C GLU A 105 -5.72 5.05 -16.73
N VAL A 106 -6.62 5.01 -15.73
CA VAL A 106 -6.52 4.08 -14.62
C VAL A 106 -7.88 3.44 -14.38
N LYS A 107 -7.88 2.12 -14.17
CA LYS A 107 -9.03 1.36 -13.71
C LYS A 107 -8.70 0.60 -12.44
N PHE A 108 -9.66 0.47 -11.54
CA PHE A 108 -9.58 -0.41 -10.38
C PHE A 108 -10.73 -1.41 -10.42
N LYS A 109 -10.40 -2.71 -10.55
CA LYS A 109 -11.38 -3.80 -10.67
C LYS A 109 -12.45 -3.55 -11.76
N GLY A 110 -12.04 -2.91 -12.86
CA GLY A 110 -12.89 -2.60 -14.01
C GLY A 110 -13.55 -1.22 -13.98
N GLU A 111 -13.58 -0.54 -12.83
CA GLU A 111 -14.14 0.80 -12.69
C GLU A 111 -13.09 1.87 -13.03
N GLU A 112 -13.49 2.89 -13.79
CA GLU A 112 -12.64 4.03 -14.14
C GLU A 112 -12.30 4.86 -12.90
N LEU A 113 -11.04 5.27 -12.79
CA LEU A 113 -10.52 6.05 -11.68
C LEU A 113 -9.76 7.27 -12.23
N ASN A 114 -9.92 8.41 -11.56
CA ASN A 114 -9.12 9.60 -11.85
C ASN A 114 -7.62 9.27 -11.69
N PRO A 115 -6.81 9.36 -12.75
CA PRO A 115 -5.39 9.00 -12.67
C PRO A 115 -4.58 9.87 -11.70
N ILE A 116 -5.01 11.11 -11.41
CA ILE A 116 -4.35 11.97 -10.41
C ILE A 116 -4.48 11.38 -9.01
N GLU A 117 -5.63 10.80 -8.65
CA GLU A 117 -5.83 10.16 -7.35
C GLU A 117 -4.90 8.94 -7.21
N PHE A 118 -4.80 8.15 -8.27
CA PHE A 118 -3.88 7.02 -8.32
C PHE A 118 -2.41 7.44 -8.17
N LEU A 119 -1.96 8.45 -8.90
CA LEU A 119 -0.58 8.95 -8.81
C LEU A 119 -0.27 9.57 -7.45
N THR A 120 -1.24 10.28 -6.86
CA THR A 120 -1.12 10.86 -5.51
C THR A 120 -0.99 9.77 -4.45
N MET A 121 -1.79 8.70 -4.56
CA MET A 121 -1.68 7.52 -3.70
C MET A 121 -0.30 6.86 -3.79
N LEU A 122 0.21 6.65 -5.02
CA LEU A 122 1.55 6.08 -5.21
C LEU A 122 2.65 6.97 -4.61
N TYR A 123 2.57 8.28 -4.82
CA TYR A 123 3.54 9.22 -4.26
C TYR A 123 3.51 9.22 -2.72
N GLY A 124 2.31 9.23 -2.12
CA GLY A 124 2.13 9.12 -0.68
C GLY A 124 2.75 7.84 -0.10
N ASN A 125 2.56 6.70 -0.77
CA ASN A 125 3.17 5.43 -0.36
C ASN A 125 4.70 5.46 -0.44
N ILE A 126 5.26 6.04 -1.51
CA ILE A 126 6.73 6.16 -1.67
C ILE A 126 7.31 7.09 -0.60
N LYS A 127 6.65 8.21 -0.31
CA LYS A 127 7.04 9.12 0.77
C LYS A 127 6.99 8.44 2.14
N ALA A 128 5.91 7.73 2.44
CA ALA A 128 5.80 6.96 3.67
C ALA A 128 6.91 5.91 3.79
N LEU A 129 7.26 5.20 2.71
CA LEU A 129 8.36 4.23 2.71
C LEU A 129 9.73 4.90 2.97
N GLN A 130 9.96 6.08 2.38
CA GLN A 130 11.18 6.87 2.60
C GLN A 130 11.27 7.45 4.02
N GLU A 131 10.13 7.82 4.60
CA GLU A 131 10.04 8.32 5.97
C GLU A 131 10.16 7.19 6.99
N THR A 132 9.71 5.96 6.67
CA THR A 132 9.96 4.77 7.50
C THR A 132 11.41 4.28 7.49
N ASP A 133 12.24 4.76 6.57
CA ASP A 133 13.71 4.60 6.62
C ASP A 133 14.36 5.59 7.62
N GLY A 134 13.56 6.48 8.24
CA GLY A 134 14.01 7.49 9.20
C GLY A 134 13.19 7.66 10.49
N ASN A 135 11.94 7.15 10.57
CA ASN A 135 11.17 7.09 11.81
C ASN A 135 9.95 6.15 11.65
N GLY A 136 9.73 5.26 12.64
CA GLY A 136 8.81 4.13 12.57
C GLY A 136 7.30 4.44 12.40
N PRO A 137 6.46 3.41 12.21
CA PRO A 137 5.07 3.55 11.76
C PRO A 137 4.14 3.92 12.93
N ALA A 138 4.04 5.21 13.24
CA ALA A 138 3.10 5.75 14.24
C ALA A 138 1.85 6.37 13.58
N GLY A 139 1.18 5.65 12.69
CA GLY A 139 -0.01 6.15 11.97
C GLY A 139 -1.11 5.12 11.70
N PHE A 140 -1.09 3.97 12.38
CA PHE A 140 -2.07 2.89 12.17
C PHE A 140 -3.28 2.92 13.11
N TYR A 141 -3.32 3.82 14.08
CA TYR A 141 -4.32 3.78 15.15
C TYR A 141 -4.83 5.19 15.45
N ASP A 142 -5.84 5.64 14.70
CA ASP A 142 -6.66 6.76 15.16
C ASP A 142 -8.16 6.44 15.05
N ALA A 143 -8.73 6.24 16.24
CA ALA A 143 -10.07 6.55 16.73
C ALA A 143 -11.38 6.24 15.97
N GLU A 144 -11.42 5.81 14.69
CA GLU A 144 -12.72 5.62 13.99
C GLU A 144 -13.14 4.17 13.68
N THR A 145 -12.23 3.21 13.74
CA THR A 145 -12.60 1.79 13.71
C THR A 145 -12.69 1.26 15.13
N GLY A 146 -13.92 1.13 15.66
CA GLY A 146 -14.23 0.51 16.95
C GLY A 146 -13.88 -0.98 17.01
N VAL A 147 -12.60 -1.30 16.90
CA VAL A 147 -12.01 -2.63 17.00
C VAL A 147 -11.95 -2.99 18.47
N LYS A 148 -12.95 -3.75 18.94
CA LYS A 148 -12.90 -4.30 20.30
C LYS A 148 -11.87 -5.42 20.37
N ASN A 149 -10.77 -5.18 21.08
CA ASN A 149 -9.69 -6.14 21.27
C ASN A 149 -9.58 -6.53 22.76
N ASP A 150 -8.84 -7.59 23.08
CA ASP A 150 -8.82 -8.15 24.44
C ASP A 150 -8.13 -7.22 25.46
N TYR A 151 -7.49 -6.16 24.96
CA TYR A 151 -6.67 -5.22 25.70
C TYR A 151 -7.28 -3.82 25.80
N GLU A 152 -8.57 -3.64 25.44
CA GLU A 152 -9.27 -2.34 25.52
C GLU A 152 -9.11 -1.65 26.88
N LYS A 153 -9.10 -2.42 27.97
CA LYS A 153 -8.98 -1.90 29.35
C LYS A 153 -7.61 -1.32 29.65
N ASP A 154 -6.58 -1.83 28.97
CA ASP A 154 -5.17 -1.51 29.20
C ASP A 154 -4.58 -0.68 28.06
N GLN A 155 -5.42 -0.22 27.12
CA GLN A 155 -4.98 0.39 25.86
C GLN A 155 -3.99 1.55 26.06
N ARG A 156 -4.28 2.46 27.00
CA ARG A 156 -3.39 3.60 27.30
C ARG A 156 -2.02 3.16 27.81
N GLU A 157 -1.99 2.18 28.70
CA GLU A 157 -0.74 1.65 29.25
C GLU A 157 0.08 0.96 28.15
N ILE A 158 -0.59 0.19 27.29
CA ILE A 158 0.05 -0.49 26.15
C ILE A 158 0.63 0.54 25.16
N GLU A 159 -0.10 1.61 24.85
CA GLU A 159 0.38 2.68 23.98
C GLU A 159 1.64 3.35 24.56
N GLU A 160 1.66 3.66 25.85
CA GLU A 160 2.84 4.21 26.54
C GLU A 160 4.04 3.24 26.50
N LEU A 161 3.80 1.95 26.72
CA LEU A 161 4.82 0.91 26.63
C LEU A 161 5.35 0.77 25.20
N MET A 162 4.47 0.79 24.19
CA MET A 162 4.87 0.75 22.78
C MET A 162 5.72 1.96 22.41
N LEU A 163 5.32 3.18 22.79
CA LEU A 163 6.12 4.39 22.54
C LEU A 163 7.54 4.27 23.10
N ARG A 164 7.70 3.60 24.24
CA ARG A 164 9.00 3.46 24.91
C ARG A 164 9.83 2.28 24.39
N PHE A 165 9.21 1.14 24.11
CA PHE A 165 9.93 -0.12 23.90
C PHE A 165 9.75 -0.74 22.52
N LEU A 166 8.83 -0.24 21.68
CA LEU A 166 8.64 -0.73 20.32
C LEU A 166 9.93 -0.64 19.48
N PRO A 167 10.76 0.43 19.55
CA PRO A 167 12.02 0.47 18.81
C PRO A 167 12.98 -0.66 19.19
N LEU A 168 13.09 -0.96 20.50
CA LEU A 168 13.96 -2.02 21.02
C LEU A 168 13.45 -3.41 20.62
N TYR A 169 12.13 -3.61 20.69
CA TYR A 169 11.49 -4.85 20.23
C TYR A 169 11.79 -5.13 18.75
N MET A 170 11.66 -4.11 17.90
CA MET A 170 11.93 -4.26 16.46
C MET A 170 13.41 -4.51 16.17
N GLU A 171 14.30 -3.86 16.90
CA GLU A 171 15.75 -4.09 16.79
C GLU A 171 16.14 -5.52 17.22
N ASP A 172 15.61 -6.00 18.35
CA ASP A 172 15.89 -7.35 18.85
C ASP A 172 15.34 -8.43 17.90
N LEU A 173 14.18 -8.21 17.28
CA LEU A 173 13.65 -9.08 16.22
C LEU A 173 14.56 -9.13 15.00
N GLN A 174 15.00 -7.96 14.51
CA GLN A 174 15.85 -7.87 13.31
C GLN A 174 17.21 -8.53 13.52
N ARG A 175 17.78 -8.40 14.73
CA ARG A 175 19.06 -9.01 15.09
C ARG A 175 18.93 -10.48 15.49
N GLY A 176 17.71 -11.01 15.60
CA GLY A 176 17.43 -12.35 16.10
C GLY A 176 17.70 -12.54 17.59
N ALA A 177 17.84 -11.45 18.35
CA ALA A 177 17.98 -11.47 19.80
C ALA A 177 16.65 -11.78 20.52
N TYR A 178 15.53 -11.52 19.85
CA TYR A 178 14.21 -12.03 20.21
C TYR A 178 13.63 -12.80 19.04
N THR A 179 13.01 -13.95 19.31
CA THR A 179 12.31 -14.74 18.31
C THR A 179 10.85 -14.88 18.71
N VAL A 180 9.96 -14.53 17.78
CA VAL A 180 8.52 -14.73 17.97
C VAL A 180 8.24 -16.21 18.27
N PRO A 181 7.46 -16.54 19.31
CA PRO A 181 7.11 -17.91 19.63
C PRO A 181 6.44 -18.62 18.44
N ALA A 182 6.80 -19.89 18.21
CA ALA A 182 6.34 -20.66 17.06
C ALA A 182 4.80 -20.73 16.95
N HIS A 183 4.09 -20.78 18.09
CA HIS A 183 2.63 -20.78 18.11
C HIS A 183 2.02 -19.45 17.63
N THR A 184 2.63 -18.32 17.96
CA THR A 184 2.23 -16.98 17.50
C THR A 184 2.45 -16.88 16.00
N GLU A 185 3.60 -17.31 15.51
CA GLU A 185 3.91 -17.32 14.07
C GLU A 185 2.93 -18.20 13.29
N GLN A 186 2.68 -19.43 13.75
CA GLN A 186 1.70 -20.33 13.13
C GLN A 186 0.29 -19.76 13.13
N SER A 187 -0.11 -19.10 14.23
CA SER A 187 -1.42 -18.45 14.34
C SER A 187 -1.57 -17.29 13.36
N LEU A 188 -0.53 -16.45 13.22
CA LEU A 188 -0.50 -15.38 12.22
C LEU A 188 -0.59 -15.96 10.80
N ARG A 189 0.24 -16.96 10.46
CA ARG A 189 0.20 -17.64 9.16
C ARG A 189 -1.20 -18.20 8.85
N HIS A 190 -1.83 -18.82 9.84
CA HIS A 190 -3.19 -19.36 9.69
C HIS A 190 -4.21 -18.24 9.45
N ILE A 191 -4.15 -17.14 10.21
CA ILE A 191 -5.05 -15.99 10.03
C ILE A 191 -4.88 -15.37 8.64
N PHE A 192 -3.65 -15.15 8.18
CA PHE A 192 -3.42 -14.63 6.83
C PHE A 192 -3.89 -15.59 5.73
N THR A 193 -3.70 -16.90 5.91
CA THR A 193 -4.20 -17.92 4.98
C THR A 193 -5.72 -17.91 4.92
N MET A 194 -6.40 -17.87 6.08
CA MET A 194 -7.85 -17.76 6.15
C MET A 194 -8.38 -16.45 5.55
N GLY A 195 -7.70 -15.33 5.80
CA GLY A 195 -8.05 -14.04 5.23
C GLY A 195 -7.95 -14.02 3.71
N ALA A 196 -6.95 -14.69 3.16
CA ALA A 196 -6.76 -14.83 1.72
C ALA A 196 -7.84 -15.73 1.11
N MET A 197 -8.11 -16.90 1.72
CA MET A 197 -9.16 -17.82 1.28
C MET A 197 -10.56 -17.19 1.31
N LYS A 198 -10.79 -16.24 2.23
CA LYS A 198 -12.07 -15.54 2.38
C LYS A 198 -12.13 -14.20 1.63
N GLU A 199 -11.09 -13.86 0.87
CA GLU A 199 -11.00 -12.60 0.09
C GLU A 199 -11.18 -11.34 0.94
N TYR A 200 -10.62 -11.34 2.16
CA TYR A 200 -10.71 -10.22 3.10
C TYR A 200 -9.67 -9.12 2.88
N PHE A 201 -8.66 -9.40 2.06
CA PHE A 201 -7.72 -8.39 1.57
C PHE A 201 -8.30 -7.68 0.35
N TYR A 202 -8.08 -6.38 0.25
CA TYR A 202 -8.53 -5.55 -0.87
C TYR A 202 -10.06 -5.47 -1.02
N GLU A 203 -10.82 -5.57 0.08
CA GLU A 203 -12.26 -5.29 0.13
C GLU A 203 -12.53 -3.79 -0.10
N GLN A 204 -11.71 -2.93 0.49
CA GLN A 204 -11.68 -1.49 0.29
C GLN A 204 -10.48 -1.08 -0.55
N MET A 205 -10.55 0.13 -1.13
CA MET A 205 -9.41 0.73 -1.81
C MET A 205 -8.25 0.89 -0.81
N PRO A 206 -7.08 0.28 -1.07
CA PRO A 206 -5.94 0.41 -0.17
C PRO A 206 -5.48 1.86 -0.03
N SER A 207 -5.11 2.25 1.19
CA SER A 207 -4.62 3.58 1.54
C SER A 207 -3.46 3.49 2.53
N ILE A 208 -2.83 4.61 2.87
CA ILE A 208 -1.79 4.67 3.92
C ILE A 208 -2.32 4.13 5.25
N ALA A 209 -3.55 4.50 5.60
CA ALA A 209 -4.22 4.04 6.82
C ALA A 209 -4.71 2.57 6.70
N ASN A 210 -4.82 2.03 5.49
CA ASN A 210 -5.32 0.68 5.24
C ASN A 210 -4.64 0.02 4.02
N PRO A 211 -3.35 -0.35 4.14
CA PRO A 211 -2.53 -0.80 3.01
C PRO A 211 -2.99 -2.15 2.45
N LEU A 212 -3.73 -2.92 3.25
CA LEU A 212 -4.29 -4.19 2.85
C LEU A 212 -5.73 -4.07 2.34
N GLY A 213 -6.28 -2.85 2.25
CA GLY A 213 -7.66 -2.62 1.80
C GLY A 213 -8.67 -3.42 2.61
N LEU A 214 -8.45 -3.59 3.92
CA LEU A 214 -9.31 -4.36 4.80
C LEU A 214 -10.67 -3.66 4.95
N GLY A 215 -11.76 -4.35 4.66
CA GLY A 215 -13.10 -3.85 4.91
C GLY A 215 -13.73 -4.45 6.16
N ARG A 216 -15.05 -4.29 6.30
CA ARG A 216 -15.78 -4.75 7.50
C ARG A 216 -15.69 -6.27 7.71
N LYS A 217 -15.55 -7.06 6.64
CA LYS A 217 -15.46 -8.52 6.75
C LYS A 217 -14.12 -8.98 7.33
N ALA A 218 -13.07 -8.17 7.14
CA ALA A 218 -11.74 -8.42 7.68
C ALA A 218 -11.62 -8.07 9.18
N MET A 219 -12.57 -7.33 9.74
CA MET A 219 -12.51 -6.82 11.11
C MET A 219 -12.22 -7.91 12.16
N PRO A 220 -12.89 -9.09 12.14
CA PRO A 220 -12.61 -10.15 13.11
C PRO A 220 -11.20 -10.74 12.97
N LEU A 221 -10.58 -10.67 11.79
CA LEU A 221 -9.20 -11.10 11.59
C LEU A 221 -8.22 -10.03 12.06
N ALA A 222 -8.52 -8.75 11.78
CA ALA A 222 -7.72 -7.62 12.26
C ALA A 222 -7.63 -7.61 13.80
N CYS A 223 -8.75 -7.83 14.50
CA CYS A 223 -8.77 -8.02 15.97
C CYS A 223 -7.80 -9.13 16.41
N LYS A 224 -7.86 -10.30 15.76
CA LYS A 224 -7.01 -11.45 16.12
C LYS A 224 -5.54 -11.19 15.88
N VAL A 225 -5.19 -10.55 14.77
CA VAL A 225 -3.80 -10.15 14.49
C VAL A 225 -3.33 -9.15 15.55
N GLN A 226 -4.14 -8.14 15.88
CA GLN A 226 -3.80 -7.15 16.90
C GLN A 226 -3.58 -7.81 18.27
N ASN A 227 -4.48 -8.71 18.70
CA ASN A 227 -4.31 -9.44 19.96
C ASN A 227 -3.00 -10.25 19.98
N LEU A 228 -2.66 -10.93 18.88
CA LEU A 228 -1.42 -11.71 18.80
C LEU A 228 -0.17 -10.83 18.85
N LEU A 229 -0.17 -9.71 18.14
CA LEU A 229 0.96 -8.79 18.12
C LEU A 229 1.17 -8.09 19.46
N ILE A 230 0.08 -7.65 20.12
CA ILE A 230 0.15 -7.07 21.46
C ILE A 230 0.63 -8.12 22.47
N ALA A 231 0.08 -9.34 22.41
CA ALA A 231 0.51 -10.42 23.30
C ALA A 231 2.00 -10.76 23.15
N ASP A 232 2.50 -10.79 21.92
CA ASP A 232 3.92 -11.05 21.66
C ASP A 232 4.82 -9.91 22.13
N PHE A 233 4.40 -8.66 21.92
CA PHE A 233 5.11 -7.49 22.44
C PHE A 233 5.17 -7.49 23.98
N LEU A 234 4.06 -7.80 24.65
CA LEU A 234 4.03 -7.92 26.12
C LEU A 234 4.88 -9.10 26.60
N ASN A 235 4.92 -10.20 25.86
CA ASN A 235 5.81 -11.33 26.14
C ASN A 235 7.28 -10.93 26.06
N TYR A 236 7.67 -10.20 25.02
CA TYR A 236 9.00 -9.62 24.89
C TYR A 236 9.35 -8.73 26.10
N LEU A 237 8.45 -7.84 26.50
CA LEU A 237 8.65 -6.97 27.66
C LEU A 237 8.84 -7.75 28.96
N ALA A 238 8.04 -8.79 29.18
CA ALA A 238 8.16 -9.65 30.35
C ALA A 238 9.51 -10.38 30.39
N LEU A 239 9.96 -10.93 29.25
CA LEU A 239 11.18 -11.73 29.15
C LEU A 239 12.46 -10.91 29.18
N ARG A 240 12.47 -9.72 28.57
CA ARG A 240 13.69 -8.93 28.33
C ARG A 240 13.83 -7.73 29.27
N HIS A 241 12.71 -7.19 29.74
CA HIS A 241 12.67 -5.94 30.51
C HIS A 241 11.98 -6.10 31.87
N GLU A 242 11.45 -7.29 32.19
CA GLU A 242 10.65 -7.56 33.40
C GLU A 242 9.48 -6.58 33.59
N VAL A 243 8.96 -6.05 32.48
CA VAL A 243 7.83 -5.12 32.47
C VAL A 243 6.54 -5.89 32.23
N TYR A 244 5.52 -5.59 33.05
CA TYR A 244 4.19 -6.22 33.00
C TYR A 244 3.13 -5.15 33.05
N LEU A 245 1.96 -5.42 32.46
CA LEU A 245 0.78 -4.55 32.63
C LEU A 245 0.40 -4.45 34.11
N SER A 246 -0.06 -3.27 34.51
CA SER A 246 -0.52 -2.96 35.85
C SER A 246 -1.69 -3.85 36.29
N THR A 247 -2.51 -4.29 35.34
CA THR A 247 -3.67 -5.17 35.54
C THR A 247 -3.34 -6.66 35.59
N MET A 248 -2.10 -7.08 35.26
CA MET A 248 -1.70 -8.48 35.39
C MET A 248 -1.51 -8.87 36.86
N GLY A 249 -2.47 -9.66 37.36
CA GLY A 249 -2.39 -10.30 38.68
C GLY A 249 -1.19 -11.25 38.82
N GLY A 250 -0.74 -11.48 40.05
CA GLY A 250 0.50 -12.19 40.37
C GLY A 250 0.63 -13.63 39.85
N GLU A 251 -0.49 -14.31 39.56
CA GLU A 251 -0.47 -15.67 38.98
C GLU A 251 -0.12 -15.68 37.48
N VAL A 252 -0.51 -14.64 36.73
CA VAL A 252 -0.20 -14.52 35.29
C VAL A 252 1.29 -14.24 35.10
N LYS A 253 1.89 -13.44 36.00
CA LYS A 253 3.35 -13.18 36.04
C LYS A 253 4.16 -14.47 36.21
N LYS A 254 3.67 -15.44 36.99
CA LYS A 254 4.32 -16.76 37.16
C LYS A 254 4.24 -17.64 35.92
N ASN A 255 3.12 -17.62 35.18
CA ASN A 255 2.94 -18.44 33.97
C ASN A 255 3.77 -17.97 32.77
N PHE A 256 4.14 -16.68 32.71
CA PHE A 256 5.09 -16.17 31.73
C PHE A 256 6.53 -16.64 32.00
N MET A 257 6.90 -16.79 33.27
CA MET A 257 8.26 -17.23 33.65
C MET A 257 8.47 -18.75 33.60
N THR A 258 7.41 -19.57 33.61
CA THR A 258 7.51 -21.04 33.63
C THR A 258 7.49 -21.72 32.25
N LYS A 259 7.34 -20.97 31.16
CA LYS A 259 7.38 -21.49 29.77
C LYS A 259 8.69 -21.22 29.02
N LEU A 260 9.76 -20.86 29.74
CA LEU A 260 11.14 -20.88 29.25
C LEU A 260 11.62 -22.32 28.98
#